data_AF-A0A2V8LZ16-F1
#
_entry.id   AF-A0A2V8LZ16-F1
#
_cell.length_a   1.000
_cell.length_b   1.000
_cell.length_c   1.000
_cell.angle_alpha   90.00
_cell.angle_beta   90.00
_cell.angle_gamma   90.00
#
_symmetry.space_group_name_H-M   'P 1'
#
loop_
_entity.id
_entity.type
_entity.pdbx_description
1 polymer ?
#
loop_
_entity_poly.entity_id
_entity_poly.type
_entity_poly.pdbx_seq_one_letter_code
_entity_poly.pdbx_strand_id
1 'polypeptide(L)'
;MSRLWLAVASAAVFLLAWTQSYALEPRRESGIFQIDPPTPYIHYLPSSTPRGRVLVVHGLDVSKEIMQSTSAALADGGFEVYNIDLPGHGNSPVGFQALLAEQAIQNVLAQIGEDSIVLGHSLGGGLLLDLSATRHFSTMVLLAPAPTFVPKIHADRALIVTGTFDIPKIRTSVPFLADVGAPNVEWWCLPWGGHGTPILSPVHIRHVVEWVGGDGQNVRSSARLIWISVMFIAGVALGATLMPGRELKTQPLQIPATLVRYAAACGVAILILKIVVPLAWLRLFTTDYLVSLLLTAGILLWVQERRSLQIDPIAILKAIGAAAFVIFVLGFGAGSQVLHMALSDGRWWRFPCIVVAGLPLLTFDEVMIRRIDAQWKRLAVAIITRAVLWAFIVTGVLLLNRADASLILIAHFIVLFWILLWFAAGIVYRHTQDPLATAIFAAIVQGWAFAAWFVTI
;
A
#
# COMPACT_ATOMS: atom_id res chain seq x y z
N MET A 1 -20.33 -30.92 4.67
CA MET A 1 -20.99 -29.61 4.84
C MET A 1 -21.38 -29.09 3.46
N SER A 2 -22.62 -28.64 3.24
CA SER A 2 -22.99 -28.06 1.94
C SER A 2 -22.23 -26.74 1.73
N ARG A 3 -21.96 -26.36 0.47
CA ARG A 3 -21.26 -25.09 0.14
C ARG A 3 -21.98 -23.87 0.70
N LEU A 4 -23.30 -23.93 0.77
CA LEU A 4 -24.13 -22.90 1.39
C LEU A 4 -23.75 -22.71 2.87
N TRP A 5 -23.60 -23.80 3.63
CA TRP A 5 -23.18 -23.71 5.03
C TRP A 5 -21.77 -23.15 5.20
N LEU A 6 -20.84 -23.45 4.27
CA LEU A 6 -19.51 -22.82 4.28
C LEU A 6 -19.59 -21.32 4.02
N ALA A 7 -20.38 -20.88 3.03
CA ALA A 7 -20.56 -19.46 2.74
C ALA A 7 -21.19 -18.72 3.94
N VAL A 8 -22.23 -19.30 4.55
CA VAL A 8 -22.89 -18.74 5.74
C VAL A 8 -21.91 -18.66 6.91
N ALA A 9 -21.13 -19.70 7.16
CA ALA A 9 -20.12 -19.71 8.22
C ALA A 9 -19.03 -18.66 7.97
N SER A 10 -18.51 -18.55 6.74
CA SER A 10 -17.51 -17.53 6.39
C SER A 10 -18.05 -16.11 6.54
N ALA A 11 -19.30 -15.87 6.14
CA ALA A 11 -19.95 -14.57 6.35
C ALA A 11 -20.14 -14.25 7.84
N ALA A 12 -20.57 -15.22 8.66
CA ALA A 12 -20.72 -15.04 10.09
C ALA A 12 -19.37 -14.74 10.78
N VAL A 13 -18.30 -15.45 10.42
CA VAL A 13 -16.95 -15.18 10.93
C VAL A 13 -16.44 -13.81 10.48
N PHE A 14 -16.71 -13.41 9.23
CA PHE A 14 -16.36 -12.07 8.75
C PHE A 14 -17.04 -10.97 9.57
N LEU A 15 -18.35 -11.10 9.81
CA LEU A 15 -19.11 -10.13 10.61
C LEU A 15 -18.65 -10.11 12.07
N LEU A 16 -18.39 -11.27 12.67
CA LEU A 16 -17.81 -11.33 14.01
C LEU A 16 -16.46 -10.61 14.04
N ALA A 17 -15.55 -10.91 13.13
CA ALA A 17 -14.24 -10.28 13.07
C ALA A 17 -14.31 -8.76 12.84
N TRP A 18 -15.25 -8.31 12.00
CA TRP A 18 -15.55 -6.89 11.84
C TRP A 18 -15.97 -6.26 13.16
N THR A 19 -16.97 -6.83 13.83
CA THR A 19 -17.51 -6.27 15.09
C THR A 19 -16.45 -6.22 16.18
N GLN A 20 -15.61 -7.25 16.28
CA GLN A 20 -14.52 -7.31 17.24
C GLN A 20 -13.42 -6.31 16.90
N SER A 21 -13.05 -6.16 15.63
CA SER A 21 -12.09 -5.13 15.22
C SER A 21 -12.60 -3.73 15.56
N TYR A 22 -13.86 -3.43 15.25
CA TYR A 22 -14.48 -2.14 15.58
C TYR A 22 -14.54 -1.89 17.09
N ALA A 23 -14.86 -2.90 17.91
CA ALA A 23 -14.90 -2.78 19.37
C ALA A 23 -13.52 -2.53 20.01
N LEU A 24 -12.43 -2.86 19.31
CA LEU A 24 -11.07 -2.59 19.75
C LEU A 24 -10.60 -1.18 19.39
N GLU A 25 -11.25 -0.49 18.45
CA GLU A 25 -10.84 0.85 18.04
C GLU A 25 -11.12 1.89 19.15
N PRO A 26 -10.16 2.79 19.42
CA PRO A 26 -10.42 3.96 20.24
C PRO A 26 -11.51 4.82 19.60
N ARG A 27 -12.12 5.70 20.40
CA ARG A 27 -13.01 6.72 19.84
C ARG A 27 -12.21 7.56 18.86
N ARG A 28 -12.76 7.74 17.66
CA ARG A 28 -12.11 8.51 16.61
C ARG A 28 -13.11 9.24 15.76
N GLU A 29 -12.69 10.36 15.22
CA GLU A 29 -13.42 11.14 14.23
C GLU A 29 -12.53 11.46 13.04
N SER A 30 -13.13 11.70 11.88
CA SER A 30 -12.42 12.12 10.68
C SER A 30 -12.85 13.52 10.31
N GLY A 31 -11.90 14.34 9.87
CA GLY A 31 -12.16 15.72 9.51
C GLY A 31 -11.11 16.27 8.56
N ILE A 32 -11.20 17.56 8.28
CA ILE A 32 -10.23 18.31 7.50
C ILE A 32 -9.91 19.58 8.28
N PHE A 33 -8.63 19.81 8.56
CA PHE A 33 -8.17 21.11 9.06
C PHE A 33 -8.37 22.14 7.95
N GLN A 34 -9.14 23.19 8.25
CA GLN A 34 -9.39 24.32 7.36
C GLN A 34 -8.20 25.30 7.38
N ILE A 35 -7.04 24.78 6.99
CA ILE A 35 -5.76 25.49 6.85
C ILE A 35 -5.33 25.43 5.39
N ASP A 36 -4.27 26.14 5.02
CA ASP A 36 -3.68 26.08 3.68
C ASP A 36 -2.33 25.33 3.74
N PRO A 37 -2.18 24.14 3.13
CA PRO A 37 -3.20 23.41 2.36
C PRO A 37 -4.24 22.70 3.27
N PRO A 38 -5.47 22.46 2.78
CA PRO A 38 -6.45 21.68 3.52
C PRO A 38 -5.91 20.29 3.86
N THR A 39 -5.92 19.95 5.15
CA THR A 39 -5.25 18.74 5.66
C THR A 39 -6.26 17.78 6.28
N PRO A 40 -6.64 16.70 5.59
CA PRO A 40 -7.48 15.64 6.17
C PRO A 40 -6.80 14.95 7.35
N TYR A 41 -7.58 14.53 8.33
CA TYR A 41 -7.09 13.83 9.50
C TYR A 41 -8.05 12.75 10.02
N ILE A 42 -7.50 11.84 10.82
CA ILE A 42 -8.23 11.04 11.79
C ILE A 42 -7.74 11.45 13.19
N HIS A 43 -8.67 11.85 14.04
CA HIS A 43 -8.41 12.28 15.41
C HIS A 43 -8.84 11.16 16.35
N TYR A 44 -7.90 10.63 17.14
CA TYR A 44 -8.14 9.57 18.11
C TYR A 44 -8.12 10.14 19.52
N LEU A 45 -9.15 9.77 20.28
CA LEU A 45 -9.36 10.20 21.65
C LEU A 45 -9.01 9.08 22.63
N PRO A 46 -8.22 9.36 23.68
CA PRO A 46 -7.97 8.40 24.73
C PRO A 46 -9.22 8.21 25.60
N SER A 47 -9.25 7.11 26.37
CA SER A 47 -10.37 6.78 27.27
C SER A 47 -10.40 7.62 28.56
N SER A 48 -9.34 8.39 28.83
CA SER A 48 -9.14 9.22 30.02
C SER A 48 -8.55 10.57 29.63
N THR A 49 -8.30 11.46 30.60
CA THR A 49 -7.67 12.76 30.34
C THR A 49 -6.36 12.57 29.55
N PRO A 50 -6.20 13.23 28.39
CA PRO A 50 -5.00 13.06 27.56
C PRO A 50 -3.72 13.41 28.32
N ARG A 51 -2.70 12.54 28.19
CA ARG A 51 -1.34 12.77 28.71
C ARG A 51 -0.57 13.81 27.90
N GLY A 52 -1.00 14.03 26.66
CA GLY A 52 -0.40 14.92 25.69
C GLY A 52 -1.01 14.68 24.32
N ARG A 53 -0.61 15.51 23.35
CA ARG A 53 -1.02 15.42 21.95
C ARG A 53 0.10 14.84 21.11
N VAL A 54 -0.26 14.04 20.11
CA VAL A 54 0.68 13.47 19.14
C VAL A 54 0.22 13.79 17.72
N LEU A 55 1.08 14.41 16.93
CA LEU A 55 0.93 14.49 15.48
C LEU A 55 1.61 13.30 14.81
N VAL A 56 0.85 12.53 14.05
CA VAL A 56 1.33 11.36 13.32
C VAL A 56 1.36 11.65 11.82
N VAL A 57 2.53 11.45 11.21
CA VAL A 57 2.82 11.74 9.80
C VAL A 57 3.24 10.46 9.08
N HIS A 58 2.53 10.09 8.02
CA HIS A 58 2.78 8.87 7.26
C HIS A 58 3.95 8.99 6.24
N GLY A 59 4.36 7.86 5.67
CA GLY A 59 5.39 7.79 4.62
C GLY A 59 4.89 8.12 3.20
N LEU A 60 5.76 7.96 2.19
CA LEU A 60 5.40 8.14 0.78
C LEU A 60 4.53 6.98 0.27
N ASP A 61 3.65 7.25 -0.71
CA ASP A 61 2.80 6.24 -1.39
C ASP A 61 1.82 5.50 -0.46
N VAL A 62 1.51 6.12 0.67
CA VAL A 62 0.53 5.66 1.66
C VAL A 62 -0.37 6.82 2.10
N SER A 63 -0.92 6.77 3.31
CA SER A 63 -1.92 7.71 3.85
C SER A 63 -1.98 7.57 5.36
N LYS A 64 -2.76 8.42 6.05
CA LYS A 64 -3.06 8.26 7.48
C LYS A 64 -3.57 6.84 7.81
N GLU A 65 -4.23 6.14 6.88
CA GLU A 65 -4.74 4.79 7.09
C GLU A 65 -3.65 3.75 7.44
N ILE A 66 -2.42 3.88 6.93
CA ILE A 66 -1.33 2.94 7.29
C ILE A 66 -0.84 3.15 8.73
N MET A 67 -1.02 4.37 9.26
CA MET A 67 -0.61 4.75 10.59
C MET A 67 -1.69 4.49 11.65
N GLN A 68 -2.83 3.91 11.29
CA GLN A 68 -3.94 3.67 12.23
C GLN A 68 -3.52 2.77 13.39
N SER A 69 -2.77 1.69 13.14
CA SER A 69 -2.32 0.77 14.20
C SER A 69 -1.48 1.49 15.26
N THR A 70 -0.55 2.34 14.81
CA THR A 70 0.28 3.18 15.70
C THR A 70 -0.55 4.25 16.41
N SER A 71 -1.44 4.93 15.68
CA SER A 71 -2.28 6.01 16.23
C SER A 71 -3.27 5.50 17.28
N ALA A 72 -3.91 4.35 17.01
CA ALA A 72 -4.81 3.70 17.93
C ALA A 72 -4.07 3.20 19.19
N ALA A 73 -2.85 2.69 19.03
CA ALA A 73 -2.03 2.29 20.18
C ALA A 73 -1.58 3.47 21.05
N LEU A 74 -1.25 4.60 20.45
CA LEU A 74 -0.97 5.84 21.20
C LEU A 74 -2.21 6.32 21.96
N ALA A 75 -3.39 6.26 21.34
CA ALA A 75 -4.64 6.58 22.03
C ALA A 75 -4.97 5.59 23.16
N ASP A 76 -4.77 4.28 22.95
CA ASP A 76 -4.86 3.27 24.02
C ASP A 76 -3.91 3.59 25.19
N GLY A 77 -2.71 4.08 24.87
CA GLY A 77 -1.67 4.49 25.82
C GLY A 77 -1.96 5.80 26.56
N GLY A 78 -3.03 6.52 26.19
CA GLY A 78 -3.50 7.73 26.87
C GLY A 78 -3.21 9.05 26.15
N PHE A 79 -2.85 9.04 24.87
CA PHE A 79 -2.61 10.26 24.09
C PHE A 79 -3.81 10.67 23.23
N GLU A 80 -3.96 11.99 23.02
CA GLU A 80 -4.82 12.54 21.96
C GLU A 80 -4.00 12.58 20.67
N VAL A 81 -4.48 11.96 19.59
CA VAL A 81 -3.65 11.71 18.40
C VAL A 81 -4.30 12.29 17.15
N TYR A 82 -3.55 13.11 16.42
CA TYR A 82 -3.93 13.64 15.12
C TYR A 82 -3.09 12.96 14.04
N ASN A 83 -3.72 12.13 13.22
CA ASN A 83 -3.08 11.41 12.14
C ASN A 83 -3.53 11.99 10.80
N ILE A 84 -2.61 12.61 10.06
CA ILE A 84 -2.92 13.49 8.91
C ILE A 84 -2.57 12.85 7.57
N ASP A 85 -3.28 13.23 6.51
CA ASP A 85 -2.83 13.00 5.13
C ASP A 85 -1.95 14.15 4.66
N LEU A 86 -0.77 13.82 4.12
CA LEU A 86 0.09 14.77 3.42
C LEU A 86 -0.52 15.17 2.05
N PRO A 87 -0.16 16.34 1.50
CA PRO A 87 -0.48 16.72 0.12
C PRO A 87 -0.26 15.57 -0.88
N GLY A 88 -1.21 15.34 -1.78
CA GLY A 88 -1.18 14.29 -2.81
C GLY A 88 -1.45 12.86 -2.32
N HIS A 89 -1.63 12.65 -1.01
CA HIS A 89 -1.85 11.35 -0.39
C HIS A 89 -3.27 11.21 0.16
N GLY A 90 -3.79 9.98 0.21
CA GLY A 90 -5.10 9.67 0.80
C GLY A 90 -6.23 10.57 0.28
N ASN A 91 -6.88 11.27 1.22
CA ASN A 91 -7.99 12.19 0.97
C ASN A 91 -7.55 13.63 0.66
N SER A 92 -6.25 13.91 0.56
CA SER A 92 -5.78 15.28 0.32
C SER A 92 -6.26 15.79 -1.05
N PRO A 93 -6.88 16.98 -1.11
CA PRO A 93 -7.40 17.53 -2.36
C PRO A 93 -6.33 18.22 -3.23
N VAL A 94 -5.10 18.35 -2.72
CA VAL A 94 -3.99 19.03 -3.40
C VAL A 94 -2.93 18.02 -3.85
N GLY A 95 -2.12 18.39 -4.85
CA GLY A 95 -1.00 17.56 -5.31
C GLY A 95 0.20 17.58 -4.35
N PHE A 96 1.02 16.54 -4.40
CA PHE A 96 2.21 16.43 -3.54
C PHE A 96 3.32 17.39 -3.98
N GLN A 97 3.78 18.19 -3.03
CA GLN A 97 5.03 18.96 -3.10
C GLN A 97 5.67 18.95 -1.71
N ALA A 98 6.98 18.75 -1.61
CA ALA A 98 7.67 18.60 -0.32
C ALA A 98 7.49 19.84 0.58
N LEU A 99 7.68 21.05 0.04
CA LEU A 99 7.48 22.30 0.79
C LEU A 99 6.03 22.46 1.28
N LEU A 100 5.06 22.06 0.45
CA LEU A 100 3.65 22.11 0.82
C LEU A 100 3.32 21.10 1.93
N ALA A 101 3.99 19.93 1.93
CA ALA A 101 3.86 18.93 2.98
C ALA A 101 4.45 19.41 4.31
N GLU A 102 5.61 20.05 4.30
CA GLU A 102 6.19 20.71 5.48
C GLU A 102 5.28 21.82 6.03
N GLN A 103 4.75 22.66 5.14
CA GLN A 103 3.80 23.72 5.50
C GLN A 103 2.54 23.15 6.16
N ALA A 104 2.00 22.04 5.63
CA ALA A 104 0.85 21.35 6.22
C ALA A 104 1.15 20.89 7.67
N ILE A 105 2.31 20.26 7.90
CA ILE A 105 2.73 19.82 9.24
C ILE A 105 2.83 21.01 10.21
N GLN A 106 3.49 22.10 9.80
CA GLN A 106 3.64 23.30 10.62
C GLN A 106 2.28 23.91 10.98
N ASN A 107 1.40 24.04 10.00
CA ASN A 107 0.07 24.64 10.18
C ASN A 107 -0.84 23.77 11.05
N VAL A 108 -0.73 22.44 10.97
CA VAL A 108 -1.43 21.53 11.89
C VAL A 108 -0.90 21.71 13.31
N LEU A 109 0.41 21.76 13.53
CA LEU A 109 1.00 21.99 14.86
C LEU A 109 0.53 23.32 15.48
N ALA A 110 0.40 24.37 14.67
CA ALA A 110 -0.15 25.64 15.13
C ALA A 110 -1.63 25.54 15.58
N GLN A 111 -2.40 24.59 15.05
CA GLN A 111 -3.80 24.34 15.44
C GLN A 111 -3.92 23.45 16.67
N ILE A 112 -3.12 22.38 16.75
CA ILE A 112 -3.25 21.37 17.82
C ILE A 112 -2.36 21.65 19.02
N GLY A 113 -1.43 22.61 18.92
CA GLY A 113 -0.50 23.01 19.97
C GLY A 113 0.94 22.71 19.61
N GLU A 114 1.82 23.70 19.73
CA GLU A 114 3.20 23.63 19.25
C GLU A 114 4.08 22.66 20.03
N ASP A 115 3.72 22.36 21.28
CA ASP A 115 4.42 21.41 22.16
C ASP A 115 4.01 19.95 21.93
N SER A 116 3.16 19.68 20.93
CA SER A 116 2.73 18.32 20.59
C SER A 116 3.92 17.44 20.23
N ILE A 117 3.86 16.17 20.67
CA ILE A 117 4.81 15.14 20.26
C ILE A 117 4.63 14.92 18.75
N VAL A 118 5.74 14.78 18.01
CA VAL A 118 5.68 14.46 16.58
C VAL A 118 6.19 13.05 16.32
N LEU A 119 5.46 12.30 15.51
CA LEU A 119 5.83 10.95 15.08
C LEU A 119 5.73 10.85 13.57
N GLY A 120 6.84 10.50 12.90
CA GLY A 120 6.89 10.38 11.45
C GLY A 120 7.43 9.03 11.00
N HIS A 121 6.82 8.45 9.96
CA HIS A 121 7.35 7.27 9.27
C HIS A 121 7.96 7.63 7.91
N SER A 122 9.14 7.09 7.58
CA SER A 122 9.75 7.24 6.25
C SER A 122 9.82 8.71 5.80
N LEU A 123 9.14 9.09 4.71
CA LEU A 123 9.00 10.49 4.28
C LEU A 123 8.56 11.42 5.42
N GLY A 124 7.53 11.06 6.19
CA GLY A 124 7.06 11.86 7.32
C GLY A 124 8.14 12.05 8.39
N GLY A 125 8.98 11.04 8.62
CA GLY A 125 10.14 11.17 9.50
C GLY A 125 11.22 12.09 8.94
N GLY A 126 11.46 12.03 7.62
CA GLY A 126 12.38 12.93 6.91
C GLY A 126 11.93 14.40 6.99
N LEU A 127 10.64 14.68 6.73
CA LEU A 127 10.07 16.02 6.83
C LEU A 127 10.18 16.58 8.26
N LEU A 128 9.93 15.75 9.29
CA LEU A 128 10.11 16.18 10.68
C LEU A 128 11.59 16.44 11.01
N LEU A 129 12.52 15.67 10.46
CA LEU A 129 13.96 15.94 10.58
C LEU A 129 14.31 17.29 9.94
N ASP A 130 13.88 17.55 8.71
CA ASP A 130 14.10 18.83 8.02
C ASP A 130 13.57 20.01 8.83
N LEU A 131 12.34 19.90 9.35
CA LEU A 131 11.76 20.90 10.23
C LEU A 131 12.57 21.10 11.52
N SER A 132 13.15 20.03 12.08
CA SER A 132 13.96 20.11 13.30
C SER A 132 15.26 20.91 13.14
N ALA A 133 15.68 21.22 11.90
CA ALA A 133 16.84 22.08 11.67
C ALA A 133 16.55 23.56 11.97
N THR A 134 15.28 23.97 11.97
CA THR A 134 14.85 25.37 12.18
C THR A 134 13.83 25.54 13.30
N ARG A 135 13.19 24.45 13.72
CA ARG A 135 12.19 24.41 14.79
C ARG A 135 12.64 23.47 15.91
N HIS A 136 12.36 23.87 17.15
CA HIS A 136 12.56 23.03 18.31
C HIS A 136 11.32 22.15 18.57
N PHE A 137 11.52 20.87 18.90
CA PHE A 137 10.46 19.93 19.29
C PHE A 137 10.66 19.41 20.71
N SER A 138 9.59 19.31 21.49
CA SER A 138 9.65 18.70 22.83
C SER A 138 9.97 17.21 22.77
N THR A 139 9.30 16.48 21.87
CA THR A 139 9.55 15.03 21.68
C THR A 139 9.32 14.63 20.24
N MET A 140 10.28 13.88 19.68
CA MET A 140 10.21 13.35 18.32
C MET A 140 10.33 11.82 18.30
N VAL A 141 9.51 11.15 17.50
CA VAL A 141 9.65 9.71 17.20
C VAL A 141 9.77 9.52 15.69
N LEU A 142 10.91 9.01 15.25
CA LEU A 142 11.27 8.87 13.85
C LEU A 142 11.36 7.39 13.48
N LEU A 143 10.37 6.90 12.74
CA LEU A 143 10.23 5.51 12.37
C LEU A 143 10.77 5.29 10.94
N ALA A 144 11.93 4.66 10.82
CA ALA A 144 12.66 4.45 9.59
C ALA A 144 12.71 5.73 8.72
N PRO A 145 13.19 6.87 9.27
CA PRO A 145 13.09 8.16 8.60
C PRO A 145 13.82 8.15 7.25
N ALA A 146 13.27 8.85 6.27
CA ALA A 146 13.95 9.06 5.00
C ALA A 146 15.34 9.70 5.25
N PRO A 147 16.38 9.33 4.49
CA PRO A 147 17.71 9.88 4.71
C PRO A 147 17.72 11.38 4.39
N THR A 148 17.83 12.19 5.44
CA THR A 148 17.86 13.65 5.38
C THR A 148 19.16 14.12 6.03
N PHE A 149 19.85 15.07 5.40
CA PHE A 149 21.02 15.70 6.00
C PHE A 149 20.58 16.88 6.88
N VAL A 150 20.78 16.75 8.18
CA VAL A 150 20.57 17.82 9.15
C VAL A 150 21.86 18.05 9.94
N PRO A 151 22.29 19.32 10.12
CA PRO A 151 23.51 19.62 10.88
C PRO A 151 23.31 19.37 12.38
N LYS A 152 22.07 19.46 12.87
CA LYS A 152 21.67 19.25 14.25
C LYS A 152 20.18 18.92 14.31
N ILE A 153 19.79 18.06 15.24
CA ILE A 153 18.38 17.80 15.58
C ILE A 153 18.02 18.66 16.79
N HIS A 154 17.06 19.58 16.63
CA HIS A 154 16.60 20.42 17.74
C HIS A 154 15.39 19.78 18.44
N ALA A 155 15.67 18.90 19.41
CA ALA A 155 14.64 18.34 20.29
C ALA A 155 15.12 18.10 21.72
N ASP A 156 14.21 18.17 22.70
CA ASP A 156 14.52 17.80 24.10
C ASP A 156 14.78 16.30 24.22
N ARG A 157 14.00 15.48 23.50
CA ARG A 157 14.23 14.04 23.37
C ARG A 157 13.73 13.50 22.04
N ALA A 158 14.49 12.62 21.39
CA ALA A 158 14.03 11.90 20.21
C ALA A 158 14.34 10.41 20.27
N LEU A 159 13.48 9.62 19.62
CA LEU A 159 13.70 8.20 19.35
C LEU A 159 13.78 7.97 17.85
N ILE A 160 14.83 7.30 17.38
CA ILE A 160 14.95 6.82 16.00
C ILE A 160 14.83 5.30 15.99
N VAL A 161 13.85 4.75 15.26
CA VAL A 161 13.66 3.30 15.13
C VAL A 161 13.92 2.86 13.69
N THR A 162 14.78 1.87 13.46
CA THR A 162 15.04 1.30 12.12
C THR A 162 15.15 -0.23 12.19
N GLY A 163 15.17 -0.92 11.06
CA GLY A 163 15.33 -2.37 10.99
C GLY A 163 16.72 -2.81 10.50
N THR A 164 17.17 -4.02 10.90
CA THR A 164 18.45 -4.57 10.41
C THR A 164 18.48 -4.82 8.90
N PHE A 165 17.31 -5.12 8.31
CA PHE A 165 17.08 -5.32 6.87
C PHE A 165 16.34 -4.13 6.23
N ASP A 166 16.39 -2.96 6.85
CA ASP A 166 15.88 -1.73 6.25
C ASP A 166 16.71 -1.35 4.99
N ILE A 167 16.21 -0.37 4.24
CA ILE A 167 16.85 0.16 3.05
C ILE A 167 18.28 0.60 3.43
N PRO A 168 19.33 0.16 2.68
CA PRO A 168 20.71 0.42 3.08
C PRO A 168 21.01 1.87 3.44
N LYS A 169 20.50 2.82 2.64
CA LYS A 169 20.68 4.26 2.88
C LYS A 169 20.10 4.74 4.21
N ILE A 170 18.91 4.24 4.59
CA ILE A 170 18.26 4.58 5.87
C ILE A 170 19.05 3.97 7.02
N ARG A 171 19.35 2.67 6.93
CA ARG A 171 20.09 1.96 7.98
C ARG A 171 21.45 2.60 8.26
N THR A 172 22.15 3.06 7.23
CA THR A 172 23.47 3.70 7.38
C THR A 172 23.40 5.15 7.87
N SER A 173 22.27 5.85 7.67
CA SER A 173 22.14 7.24 8.12
C SER A 173 21.78 7.36 9.61
N VAL A 174 21.12 6.36 10.19
CA VAL A 174 20.65 6.41 11.59
C VAL A 174 21.77 6.66 12.62
N PRO A 175 22.95 5.99 12.57
CA PRO A 175 24.02 6.29 13.51
C PRO A 175 24.48 7.76 13.44
N PHE A 176 24.59 8.31 12.23
CA PHE A 176 24.92 9.72 12.04
C PHE A 176 23.85 10.65 12.63
N LEU A 177 22.57 10.34 12.43
CA LEU A 177 21.47 11.10 13.02
C LEU A 177 21.49 11.05 14.55
N ALA A 178 21.82 9.90 15.13
CA ALA A 178 21.99 9.76 16.58
C ALA A 178 23.16 10.61 17.10
N ASP A 179 24.28 10.65 16.36
CA ASP A 179 25.46 11.45 16.74
C ASP A 179 25.17 12.96 16.72
N VAL A 180 24.54 13.48 15.65
CA VAL A 180 24.22 14.93 15.56
C VAL A 180 23.11 15.38 16.50
N GLY A 181 22.33 14.45 17.04
CA GLY A 181 21.29 14.69 18.02
C GLY A 181 21.70 14.39 19.47
N ALA A 182 22.92 13.90 19.70
CA ALA A 182 23.39 13.57 21.05
C ALA A 182 23.41 14.81 21.98
N PRO A 183 23.10 14.65 23.28
CA PRO A 183 22.75 13.39 23.97
C PRO A 183 21.25 13.06 23.93
N ASN A 184 20.43 13.87 23.24
CA ASN A 184 18.97 13.84 23.34
C ASN A 184 18.32 12.80 22.42
N VAL A 185 19.09 12.14 21.55
CA VAL A 185 18.59 11.16 20.59
C VAL A 185 18.97 9.74 21.01
N GLU A 186 17.96 8.93 21.27
CA GLU A 186 18.06 7.49 21.41
C GLU A 186 17.78 6.84 20.06
N TRP A 187 18.42 5.71 19.77
CA TRP A 187 18.12 4.94 18.57
C TRP A 187 18.00 3.45 18.87
N TRP A 188 17.09 2.80 18.15
CA TRP A 188 16.79 1.39 18.31
C TRP A 188 16.78 0.69 16.94
N CYS A 189 17.59 -0.37 16.83
CA CYS A 189 17.61 -1.24 15.66
C CYS A 189 16.82 -2.51 15.94
N LEU A 190 15.76 -2.73 15.17
CA LEU A 190 14.87 -3.87 15.26
C LEU A 190 15.51 -5.10 14.59
N PRO A 191 15.79 -6.18 15.34
CA PRO A 191 16.30 -7.42 14.78
C PRO A 191 15.30 -7.98 13.76
N TRP A 192 15.80 -8.38 12.59
CA TRP A 192 14.97 -8.91 11.50
C TRP A 192 13.92 -7.92 10.94
N GLY A 193 13.97 -6.64 11.33
CA GLY A 193 13.06 -5.62 10.83
C GLY A 193 13.43 -5.14 9.43
N GLY A 194 12.44 -5.02 8.55
CA GLY A 194 12.50 -4.21 7.33
C GLY A 194 11.76 -2.86 7.47
N HIS A 195 11.69 -2.09 6.38
CA HIS A 195 11.22 -0.69 6.36
C HIS A 195 9.83 -0.43 6.97
N GLY A 196 8.87 -1.35 6.79
CA GLY A 196 7.51 -1.23 7.35
C GLY A 196 7.35 -1.78 8.77
N THR A 197 8.36 -2.48 9.30
CA THR A 197 8.27 -3.15 10.61
C THR A 197 8.00 -2.19 11.78
N PRO A 198 8.59 -0.98 11.83
CA PRO A 198 8.34 -0.03 12.92
C PRO A 198 6.86 0.35 13.11
N ILE A 199 6.05 0.31 12.04
CA ILE A 199 4.63 0.71 12.07
C ILE A 199 3.64 -0.46 12.04
N LEU A 200 4.12 -1.69 11.80
CA LEU A 200 3.27 -2.88 11.69
C LEU A 200 3.44 -3.86 12.86
N SER A 201 4.59 -3.86 13.52
CA SER A 201 4.87 -4.80 14.61
C SER A 201 4.17 -4.36 15.92
N PRO A 202 3.24 -5.17 16.48
CA PRO A 202 2.58 -4.84 17.74
C PRO A 202 3.55 -4.63 18.90
N VAL A 203 4.66 -5.40 18.92
CA VAL A 203 5.69 -5.32 19.96
C VAL A 203 6.42 -3.97 19.89
N HIS A 204 6.76 -3.52 18.68
CA HIS A 204 7.50 -2.27 18.52
C HIS A 204 6.61 -1.06 18.72
N ILE A 205 5.36 -1.12 18.25
CA ILE A 205 4.35 -0.08 18.51
C ILE A 205 4.16 0.09 20.01
N ARG A 206 4.01 -1.01 20.77
CA ARG A 206 3.91 -0.95 22.23
C ARG A 206 5.14 -0.28 22.86
N HIS A 207 6.34 -0.64 22.41
CA HIS A 207 7.56 -0.02 22.92
C HIS A 207 7.62 1.49 22.64
N VAL A 208 7.18 1.94 21.46
CA VAL A 208 7.07 3.37 21.15
C VAL A 208 6.09 4.07 22.10
N VAL A 209 4.92 3.46 22.37
CA VAL A 209 3.94 3.98 23.34
C VAL A 209 4.54 4.10 24.74
N GLU A 210 5.25 3.08 25.21
CA GLU A 210 5.93 3.08 26.51
C GLU A 210 7.04 4.15 26.56
N TRP A 211 7.83 4.28 25.49
CA TRP A 211 8.93 5.24 25.40
C TRP A 211 8.43 6.68 25.50
N VAL A 212 7.33 7.03 24.81
CA VAL A 212 6.73 8.38 24.92
C VAL A 212 6.00 8.63 26.26
N GLY A 213 5.97 7.64 27.17
CA GLY A 213 5.37 7.76 28.51
C GLY A 213 3.90 7.34 28.61
N GLY A 214 3.41 6.59 27.62
CA GLY A 214 2.06 5.99 27.61
C GLY A 214 1.99 4.65 28.33
N ASP A 215 0.77 4.17 28.54
CA ASP A 215 0.50 2.87 29.14
C ASP A 215 0.53 1.73 28.10
N GLY A 216 1.67 1.06 27.97
CA GLY A 216 1.85 -0.08 27.07
C GLY A 216 0.99 -1.31 27.40
N GLN A 217 0.45 -1.44 28.61
CA GLN A 217 -0.41 -2.57 28.97
C GLN A 217 -1.80 -2.47 28.35
N ASN A 218 -2.26 -1.25 28.05
CA ASN A 218 -3.56 -1.00 27.45
C ASN A 218 -3.55 -1.14 25.91
N VAL A 219 -2.38 -1.23 25.29
CA VAL A 219 -2.23 -1.32 23.83
C VAL A 219 -2.83 -2.61 23.28
N ARG A 220 -3.74 -2.49 22.31
CA ARG A 220 -4.49 -3.63 21.73
C ARG A 220 -4.04 -4.03 20.31
N SER A 221 -2.87 -3.59 19.85
CA SER A 221 -2.41 -3.78 18.46
C SER A 221 -2.39 -5.25 18.01
N SER A 222 -1.97 -6.18 18.87
CA SER A 222 -1.98 -7.62 18.53
C SER A 222 -3.39 -8.15 18.29
N ALA A 223 -4.35 -7.76 19.14
CA ALA A 223 -5.74 -8.18 19.00
C ALA A 223 -6.37 -7.61 17.73
N ARG A 224 -6.10 -6.34 17.40
CA ARG A 224 -6.54 -5.72 16.14
C ARG A 224 -6.01 -6.48 14.93
N LEU A 225 -4.71 -6.79 14.92
CA LEU A 225 -4.07 -7.52 13.82
C LEU A 225 -4.68 -8.93 13.63
N ILE A 226 -4.98 -9.64 14.72
CA ILE A 226 -5.64 -10.95 14.68
C ILE A 226 -7.01 -10.83 14.03
N TRP A 227 -7.86 -9.90 14.47
CA TRP A 227 -9.21 -9.78 13.92
C TRP A 227 -9.22 -9.30 12.48
N ILE A 228 -8.33 -8.39 12.09
CA ILE A 228 -8.12 -8.01 10.68
C ILE A 228 -7.74 -9.25 9.86
N SER A 229 -6.83 -10.09 10.35
CA SER A 229 -6.40 -11.31 9.66
C SER A 229 -7.53 -12.32 9.51
N VAL A 230 -8.32 -12.54 10.58
CA VAL A 230 -9.50 -13.40 10.55
C VAL A 230 -10.52 -12.88 9.54
N MET A 231 -10.76 -11.56 9.52
CA MET A 231 -11.68 -10.91 8.59
C MET A 231 -11.23 -11.10 7.13
N PHE A 232 -9.94 -10.90 6.82
CA PHE A 232 -9.39 -11.17 5.48
C PHE A 232 -9.56 -12.64 5.07
N ILE A 233 -9.18 -13.59 5.93
CA ILE A 233 -9.28 -15.03 5.66
C ILE A 233 -10.75 -15.42 5.41
N ALA A 234 -11.66 -14.95 6.26
CA ALA A 234 -13.09 -15.21 6.13
C ALA A 234 -13.68 -14.61 4.85
N GLY A 235 -13.27 -13.39 4.48
CA GLY A 235 -13.69 -12.73 3.25
C GLY A 235 -13.22 -13.47 1.99
N VAL A 236 -11.96 -13.94 1.97
CA VAL A 236 -11.44 -14.76 0.86
C VAL A 236 -12.19 -16.09 0.77
N ALA A 237 -12.42 -16.75 1.91
CA ALA A 237 -13.18 -18.00 1.95
C ALA A 237 -14.61 -17.80 1.44
N LEU A 238 -15.29 -16.73 1.86
CA LEU A 238 -16.62 -16.36 1.37
C LEU A 238 -16.62 -16.18 -0.16
N GLY A 239 -15.73 -15.35 -0.69
CA GLY A 239 -15.62 -15.14 -2.14
C GLY A 239 -15.38 -16.42 -2.93
N ALA A 240 -14.51 -17.30 -2.43
CA ALA A 240 -14.22 -18.59 -3.05
C ALA A 240 -15.44 -19.54 -3.04
N THR A 241 -16.25 -19.53 -1.99
CA THR A 241 -17.48 -20.36 -1.91
C THR A 241 -18.59 -19.89 -2.84
N LEU A 242 -18.70 -18.58 -3.07
CA LEU A 242 -19.69 -17.97 -3.98
C LEU A 242 -19.38 -18.21 -5.46
N MET A 243 -18.12 -18.52 -5.80
CA MET A 243 -17.67 -18.77 -7.17
C MET A 243 -17.18 -20.21 -7.34
N PRO A 244 -18.10 -21.19 -7.44
CA PRO A 244 -17.73 -22.59 -7.60
C PRO A 244 -16.94 -22.77 -8.90
N GLY A 245 -15.72 -23.30 -8.75
CA GLY A 245 -14.82 -23.54 -9.86
C GLY A 245 -15.14 -24.82 -10.63
N ARG A 246 -14.73 -24.84 -11.89
CA ARG A 246 -14.65 -26.02 -12.77
C ARG A 246 -13.18 -26.33 -13.06
N GLU A 247 -12.91 -27.51 -13.59
CA GLU A 247 -11.57 -27.86 -14.05
C GLU A 247 -11.08 -26.90 -15.14
N LEU A 248 -9.77 -26.66 -15.16
CA LEU A 248 -9.15 -25.75 -16.12
C LEU A 248 -8.91 -26.50 -17.42
N LYS A 249 -9.38 -25.94 -18.54
CA LYS A 249 -8.97 -26.38 -19.87
C LYS A 249 -7.50 -26.02 -20.09
N THR A 250 -6.64 -27.03 -20.15
CA THR A 250 -5.20 -26.86 -20.38
C THR A 250 -4.87 -26.93 -21.87
N GLN A 251 -3.77 -26.31 -22.25
CA GLN A 251 -3.18 -26.35 -23.59
C GLN A 251 -1.66 -26.54 -23.46
N PRO A 252 -1.05 -27.37 -24.31
CA PRO A 252 0.41 -27.49 -24.35
C PRO A 252 1.01 -26.15 -24.79
N LEU A 253 2.00 -25.66 -24.05
CA LEU A 253 2.66 -24.39 -24.35
C LEU A 253 4.18 -24.56 -24.41
N GLN A 254 4.82 -23.89 -25.35
CA GLN A 254 6.28 -23.73 -25.37
C GLN A 254 6.70 -22.69 -24.33
N ILE A 255 6.93 -23.16 -23.09
CA ILE A 255 7.30 -22.32 -21.95
C ILE A 255 8.54 -21.45 -22.24
N PRO A 256 9.65 -21.97 -22.80
CA PRO A 256 10.84 -21.15 -23.06
C PRO A 256 10.55 -19.97 -24.00
N ALA A 257 9.85 -20.21 -25.11
CA ALA A 257 9.48 -19.17 -26.07
C ALA A 257 8.57 -18.10 -25.43
N THR A 258 7.65 -18.52 -24.56
CA THR A 258 6.74 -17.61 -23.85
C THR A 258 7.50 -16.69 -22.89
N LEU A 259 8.44 -17.24 -22.13
CA LEU A 259 9.28 -16.45 -21.21
C LEU A 259 10.20 -15.48 -21.95
N VAL A 260 10.80 -15.90 -23.07
CA VAL A 260 11.61 -15.01 -23.92
C VAL A 260 10.77 -13.86 -24.47
N ARG A 261 9.57 -14.14 -24.97
CA ARG A 261 8.66 -13.10 -25.46
C ARG A 261 8.25 -12.12 -24.37
N TYR A 262 7.96 -12.62 -23.17
CA TYR A 262 7.64 -11.79 -22.00
C TYR A 262 8.79 -10.87 -21.62
N ALA A 263 10.01 -11.41 -21.49
CA ALA A 263 11.20 -10.63 -21.18
C ALA A 263 11.53 -9.61 -22.29
N ALA A 264 11.42 -10.00 -23.56
CA ALA A 264 11.65 -9.11 -24.70
C ALA A 264 10.63 -7.96 -24.72
N ALA A 265 9.35 -8.24 -24.47
CA ALA A 265 8.32 -7.21 -24.39
C ALA A 265 8.58 -6.22 -23.26
N CYS A 266 8.96 -6.69 -22.07
CA CYS A 266 9.36 -5.80 -20.97
C CYS A 266 10.61 -4.98 -21.31
N GLY A 267 11.61 -5.60 -21.96
CA GLY A 267 12.83 -4.93 -22.41
C GLY A 267 12.58 -3.83 -23.44
N VAL A 268 11.77 -4.11 -24.46
CA VAL A 268 11.38 -3.11 -25.46
C VAL A 268 10.53 -2.01 -24.80
N ALA A 269 9.63 -2.36 -23.89
CA ALA A 269 8.81 -1.38 -23.18
C ALA A 269 9.67 -0.39 -22.37
N ILE A 270 10.68 -0.84 -21.61
CA ILE A 270 11.55 0.10 -20.88
C ILE A 270 12.36 1.02 -21.80
N LEU A 271 12.73 0.56 -23.01
CA LEU A 271 13.41 1.39 -24.01
C LEU A 271 12.47 2.45 -24.60
N ILE A 272 11.20 2.10 -24.84
CA ILE A 272 10.18 3.07 -25.26
C ILE A 272 9.95 4.09 -24.14
N LEU A 273 9.84 3.62 -22.89
CA LEU A 273 9.61 4.48 -21.72
C LEU A 273 10.74 5.46 -21.44
N LYS A 274 11.97 5.16 -21.89
CA LYS A 274 13.10 6.10 -21.89
C LYS A 274 12.83 7.33 -22.77
N ILE A 275 12.07 7.16 -23.85
CA ILE A 275 11.77 8.20 -24.83
C ILE A 275 10.47 8.93 -24.48
N VAL A 276 9.44 8.16 -24.11
CA VAL A 276 8.10 8.68 -23.80
C VAL A 276 7.42 7.82 -22.75
N VAL A 277 6.83 8.45 -21.74
CA VAL A 277 5.95 7.80 -20.75
C VAL A 277 4.51 8.08 -21.18
N PRO A 278 3.82 7.14 -21.87
CA PRO A 278 2.54 7.41 -22.55
C PRO A 278 1.42 7.88 -21.61
N LEU A 279 1.50 7.52 -20.34
CA LEU A 279 0.51 7.86 -19.32
C LEU A 279 0.99 8.91 -18.31
N ALA A 280 2.04 9.68 -18.63
CA ALA A 280 2.52 10.75 -17.75
C ALA A 280 1.46 11.84 -17.48
N TRP A 281 0.52 12.03 -18.40
CA TRP A 281 -0.62 12.93 -18.22
C TRP A 281 -1.59 12.49 -17.10
N LEU A 282 -1.46 11.25 -16.59
CA LEU A 282 -2.18 10.81 -15.39
C LEU A 282 -1.67 11.53 -14.13
N ARG A 283 -0.49 12.17 -14.14
CA ARG A 283 0.08 12.89 -12.99
C ARG A 283 0.05 12.05 -11.72
N LEU A 284 0.59 10.85 -11.84
CA LEU A 284 0.81 9.92 -10.74
C LEU A 284 2.29 10.01 -10.39
N PHE A 285 2.62 10.44 -9.18
CA PHE A 285 3.99 10.67 -8.74
C PHE A 285 4.82 9.39 -8.97
N THR A 286 5.70 9.40 -9.96
CA THR A 286 6.63 8.29 -10.32
C THR A 286 5.98 6.97 -10.75
N THR A 287 4.66 6.84 -10.61
CA THR A 287 3.89 5.59 -10.82
C THR A 287 3.13 5.59 -12.13
N ASP A 288 3.07 6.72 -12.83
CA ASP A 288 2.71 6.80 -14.25
C ASP A 288 3.69 5.99 -15.14
N TYR A 289 4.97 5.92 -14.77
CA TYR A 289 5.97 5.04 -15.37
C TYR A 289 5.56 3.57 -15.26
N LEU A 290 5.14 3.12 -14.07
CA LEU A 290 4.67 1.75 -13.85
C LEU A 290 3.46 1.44 -14.73
N VAL A 291 2.44 2.29 -14.70
CA VAL A 291 1.19 2.06 -15.46
C VAL A 291 1.48 2.06 -16.96
N SER A 292 2.38 2.94 -17.41
CA SER A 292 2.90 2.99 -18.78
C SER A 292 3.64 1.72 -19.19
N LEU A 293 4.43 1.14 -18.29
CA LEU A 293 5.18 -0.10 -18.54
C LEU A 293 4.22 -1.27 -18.75
N LEU A 294 3.19 -1.38 -17.90
CA LEU A 294 2.17 -2.43 -18.01
C LEU A 294 1.40 -2.35 -19.33
N LEU A 295 0.98 -1.14 -19.71
CA LEU A 295 0.30 -0.91 -20.98
C LEU A 295 1.20 -1.28 -22.16
N THR A 296 2.43 -0.76 -22.18
CA THR A 296 3.34 -0.94 -23.31
C THR A 296 3.78 -2.39 -23.46
N ALA A 297 4.21 -3.04 -22.38
CA ALA A 297 4.57 -4.46 -22.39
C ALA A 297 3.37 -5.34 -22.76
N GLY A 298 2.19 -5.02 -22.22
CA GLY A 298 0.96 -5.73 -22.53
C GLY A 298 0.55 -5.62 -24.00
N ILE A 299 0.61 -4.43 -24.61
CA ILE A 299 0.33 -4.24 -26.05
C ILE A 299 1.33 -5.03 -26.89
N LEU A 300 2.63 -4.97 -26.56
CA LEU A 300 3.66 -5.71 -27.30
C LEU A 300 3.41 -7.23 -27.27
N LEU A 301 2.99 -7.76 -26.13
CA LEU A 301 2.60 -9.17 -25.99
C LEU A 301 1.32 -9.49 -26.75
N TRP A 302 0.33 -8.60 -26.69
CA TRP A 302 -0.95 -8.75 -27.36
C TRP A 302 -0.82 -8.77 -28.88
N VAL A 303 -0.06 -7.85 -29.47
CA VAL A 303 0.15 -7.76 -30.93
C VAL A 303 0.78 -9.05 -31.49
N GLN A 304 1.61 -9.71 -30.69
CA GLN A 304 2.22 -10.99 -31.04
C GLN A 304 1.24 -12.17 -30.93
N GLU A 305 0.19 -12.06 -30.09
CA GLU A 305 -0.87 -13.05 -29.94
C GLU A 305 -2.16 -12.60 -30.66
N ARG A 306 -2.28 -12.92 -31.95
CA ARG A 306 -3.48 -12.63 -32.76
C ARG A 306 -4.67 -13.56 -32.47
N ARG A 307 -4.93 -13.89 -31.21
CA ARG A 307 -6.08 -14.73 -30.84
C ARG A 307 -7.34 -13.87 -30.74
N SER A 308 -8.41 -14.30 -31.41
CA SER A 308 -9.73 -13.72 -31.19
C SER A 308 -10.21 -14.09 -29.79
N LEU A 309 -10.58 -13.08 -29.00
CA LEU A 309 -11.28 -13.30 -27.75
C LEU A 309 -12.77 -13.38 -28.06
N GLN A 310 -13.41 -14.43 -27.56
CA GLN A 310 -14.86 -14.47 -27.50
C GLN A 310 -15.30 -13.59 -26.34
N ILE A 311 -16.39 -12.85 -26.56
CA ILE A 311 -17.00 -12.00 -25.55
C ILE A 311 -18.22 -12.76 -25.03
N ASP A 312 -18.17 -13.20 -23.77
CA ASP A 312 -19.34 -13.70 -23.05
C ASP A 312 -19.82 -12.62 -22.05
N PRO A 313 -20.95 -11.93 -22.32
CA PRO A 313 -21.47 -10.90 -21.45
C PRO A 313 -21.79 -11.39 -20.03
N ILE A 314 -22.20 -12.65 -19.88
CA ILE A 314 -22.55 -13.22 -18.57
C ILE A 314 -21.28 -13.48 -17.77
N ALA A 315 -20.22 -13.98 -18.42
CA ALA A 315 -18.91 -14.13 -17.79
C ALA A 315 -18.34 -12.78 -17.32
N ILE A 316 -18.46 -11.75 -18.15
CA ILE A 316 -18.02 -10.38 -17.83
C ILE A 316 -18.81 -9.83 -16.63
N LEU A 317 -20.14 -9.99 -16.60
CA LEU A 317 -20.96 -9.53 -15.47
C LEU A 317 -20.55 -10.20 -14.16
N LYS A 318 -20.27 -11.51 -14.19
CA LYS A 318 -19.77 -12.25 -13.02
C LYS A 318 -18.39 -11.76 -12.58
N ALA A 319 -17.50 -11.47 -13.51
CA ALA A 319 -16.18 -10.91 -13.22
C ALA A 319 -16.25 -9.52 -12.59
N ILE A 320 -17.16 -8.66 -13.08
CA ILE A 320 -17.43 -7.35 -12.47
C ILE A 320 -17.98 -7.52 -11.05
N GLY A 321 -18.94 -8.43 -10.85
CA GLY A 321 -19.47 -8.76 -9.52
C GLY A 321 -18.40 -9.28 -8.56
N ALA A 322 -17.47 -10.11 -9.06
CA ALA A 322 -16.31 -10.58 -8.31
C ALA A 322 -15.36 -9.43 -7.93
N ALA A 323 -15.11 -8.51 -8.85
CA ALA A 323 -14.26 -7.35 -8.60
C ALA A 323 -14.90 -6.42 -7.56
N ALA A 324 -16.20 -6.17 -7.68
CA ALA A 324 -16.98 -5.42 -6.69
C ALA A 324 -16.93 -6.11 -5.31
N PHE A 325 -17.06 -7.44 -5.24
CA PHE A 325 -16.89 -8.17 -3.98
C PHE A 325 -15.51 -7.93 -3.35
N VAL A 326 -14.44 -8.02 -4.13
CA VAL A 326 -13.08 -7.75 -3.62
C VAL A 326 -12.96 -6.31 -3.12
N ILE A 327 -13.44 -5.33 -3.88
CA ILE A 327 -13.38 -3.91 -3.52
C ILE A 327 -14.17 -3.62 -2.24
N PHE A 328 -15.40 -4.10 -2.13
CA PHE A 328 -16.27 -3.78 -0.99
C PHE A 328 -15.98 -4.63 0.25
N VAL A 329 -15.80 -5.94 0.11
CA VAL A 329 -15.64 -6.83 1.26
C VAL A 329 -14.19 -6.86 1.73
N LEU A 330 -13.24 -7.08 0.82
CA LEU A 330 -11.81 -7.14 1.19
C LEU A 330 -11.19 -5.76 1.27
N GLY A 331 -11.52 -4.86 0.36
CA GLY A 331 -11.04 -3.47 0.36
C GLY A 331 -11.67 -2.65 1.48
N PHE A 332 -12.88 -2.17 1.28
CA PHE A 332 -13.54 -1.30 2.26
C PHE A 332 -13.81 -1.98 3.60
N GLY A 333 -14.12 -3.28 3.59
CA GLY A 333 -14.43 -3.98 4.82
C GLY A 333 -13.23 -4.31 5.69
N ALA A 334 -12.22 -4.96 5.11
CA ALA A 334 -11.04 -5.39 5.85
C ALA A 334 -9.84 -4.45 5.69
N GLY A 335 -9.57 -4.04 4.45
CA GLY A 335 -8.38 -3.27 4.10
C GLY A 335 -8.40 -1.81 4.53
N SER A 336 -9.56 -1.18 4.70
CA SER A 336 -9.68 0.23 5.14
C SER A 336 -9.09 0.51 6.53
N GLN A 337 -8.83 -0.54 7.31
CA GLN A 337 -8.16 -0.48 8.61
C GLN A 337 -6.63 -0.41 8.50
N VAL A 338 -6.09 -0.61 7.30
CA VAL A 338 -4.64 -0.72 7.04
C VAL A 338 -4.19 0.17 5.88
N LEU A 339 -5.03 0.37 4.87
CA LEU A 339 -4.69 1.11 3.67
C LEU A 339 -5.85 2.03 3.27
N HIS A 340 -5.51 3.10 2.55
CA HIS A 340 -6.51 3.91 1.90
C HIS A 340 -7.16 3.11 0.76
N MET A 341 -8.49 3.00 0.82
CA MET A 341 -9.28 2.19 -0.11
C MET A 341 -10.28 3.01 -0.93
N ALA A 342 -10.43 4.30 -0.59
CA ALA A 342 -11.34 5.20 -1.28
C ALA A 342 -10.68 5.82 -2.52
N LEU A 343 -11.52 6.21 -3.47
CA LEU A 343 -11.13 7.10 -4.54
C LEU A 343 -11.57 8.50 -4.11
N SER A 344 -10.65 9.31 -3.59
CA SER A 344 -10.91 10.69 -3.21
C SER A 344 -11.05 11.61 -4.45
N ASP A 345 -11.49 12.85 -4.23
CA ASP A 345 -11.69 13.82 -5.29
C ASP A 345 -10.39 14.07 -6.06
N GLY A 346 -10.45 13.87 -7.38
CA GLY A 346 -9.30 13.87 -8.27
C GLY A 346 -8.77 12.48 -8.64
N ARG A 347 -9.10 11.40 -7.92
CA ARG A 347 -8.64 10.03 -8.25
C ARG A 347 -9.59 9.25 -9.16
N TRP A 348 -10.88 9.57 -9.11
CA TRP A 348 -11.93 8.87 -9.87
C TRP A 348 -11.69 8.79 -11.37
N TRP A 349 -11.20 9.86 -11.99
CA TRP A 349 -10.99 9.88 -13.44
C TRP A 349 -9.77 9.05 -13.87
N ARG A 350 -8.79 8.83 -12.97
CA ARG A 350 -7.60 8.03 -13.24
C ARG A 350 -7.92 6.53 -13.24
N PHE A 351 -8.86 6.11 -12.40
CA PHE A 351 -9.28 4.72 -12.27
C PHE A 351 -9.57 4.03 -13.62
N PRO A 352 -10.49 4.51 -14.48
CA PRO A 352 -10.76 3.86 -15.76
C PRO A 352 -9.54 3.81 -16.68
N CYS A 353 -8.69 4.83 -16.68
CA CYS A 353 -7.46 4.85 -17.48
C CYS A 353 -6.47 3.76 -17.02
N ILE A 354 -6.30 3.56 -15.71
CA ILE A 354 -5.42 2.53 -15.16
C ILE A 354 -5.98 1.13 -15.42
N VAL A 355 -7.31 0.95 -15.34
CA VAL A 355 -7.96 -0.32 -15.70
C VAL A 355 -7.66 -0.68 -17.16
N VAL A 356 -7.85 0.26 -18.09
CA VAL A 356 -7.55 0.05 -19.51
C VAL A 356 -6.06 -0.23 -19.72
N ALA A 357 -5.18 0.46 -18.98
CA ALA A 357 -3.73 0.28 -19.08
C ALA A 357 -3.26 -1.12 -18.69
N GLY A 358 -3.86 -1.73 -17.65
CA GLY A 358 -3.49 -3.07 -17.19
C GLY A 358 -4.04 -4.21 -18.06
N LEU A 359 -5.13 -3.97 -18.80
CA LEU A 359 -5.91 -5.01 -19.47
C LEU A 359 -5.09 -5.86 -20.46
N PRO A 360 -4.22 -5.31 -21.34
CA PRO A 360 -3.50 -6.12 -22.32
C PRO A 360 -2.57 -7.16 -21.68
N LEU A 361 -1.82 -6.77 -20.65
CA LEU A 361 -0.90 -7.67 -19.93
C LEU A 361 -1.68 -8.75 -19.17
N LEU A 362 -2.74 -8.36 -18.45
CA LEU A 362 -3.55 -9.29 -17.68
C LEU A 362 -4.30 -10.28 -18.60
N THR A 363 -4.69 -9.84 -19.79
CA THR A 363 -5.27 -10.73 -20.81
C THR A 363 -4.23 -11.75 -21.29
N PHE A 364 -2.99 -11.33 -21.53
CA PHE A 364 -1.91 -12.26 -21.87
C PHE A 364 -1.74 -13.34 -20.80
N ASP A 365 -1.74 -12.96 -19.51
CA ASP A 365 -1.64 -13.92 -18.41
C ASP A 365 -2.75 -14.97 -18.42
N GLU A 366 -3.99 -14.55 -18.67
CA GLU A 366 -5.14 -15.46 -18.68
C GLU A 366 -5.20 -16.36 -19.91
N VAL A 367 -4.72 -15.88 -21.07
CA VAL A 367 -4.75 -16.66 -22.31
C VAL A 367 -3.54 -17.59 -22.42
N MET A 368 -2.35 -17.15 -22.00
CA MET A 368 -1.10 -17.91 -22.16
C MET A 368 -0.74 -18.69 -20.90
N ILE A 369 -0.66 -18.02 -19.74
CA ILE A 369 -0.09 -18.61 -18.53
C ILE A 369 -1.11 -19.50 -17.80
N ARG A 370 -2.35 -19.02 -17.62
CA ARG A 370 -3.40 -19.72 -16.84
C ARG A 370 -3.71 -21.13 -17.36
N ARG A 371 -3.53 -21.34 -18.66
CA ARG A 371 -3.90 -22.57 -19.37
C ARG A 371 -2.73 -23.54 -19.58
N ILE A 372 -1.53 -23.26 -19.06
CA ILE A 372 -0.38 -24.18 -19.13
C ILE A 372 -0.73 -25.54 -18.51
N ASP A 373 -0.30 -26.62 -19.16
CA ASP A 373 -0.41 -27.99 -18.67
C ASP A 373 0.39 -28.20 -17.37
N ALA A 374 -0.10 -29.05 -16.48
CA ALA A 374 0.45 -29.27 -15.15
C ALA A 374 0.45 -28.03 -14.23
N GLN A 375 -0.16 -28.18 -13.05
CA GLN A 375 -0.34 -27.09 -12.09
C GLN A 375 0.98 -26.45 -11.64
N TRP A 376 2.03 -27.24 -11.41
CA TRP A 376 3.31 -26.74 -10.94
C TRP A 376 4.03 -25.88 -11.99
N LYS A 377 3.96 -26.26 -13.28
CA LYS A 377 4.55 -25.49 -14.38
C LYS A 377 3.88 -24.13 -14.49
N ARG A 378 2.55 -24.11 -14.49
CA ARG A 378 1.76 -22.87 -14.50
C ARG A 378 2.13 -21.94 -13.35
N LEU A 379 2.22 -22.48 -12.13
CA LEU A 379 2.58 -21.68 -10.95
C LEU A 379 4.01 -21.13 -11.08
N ALA A 380 4.96 -21.97 -11.50
CA ALA A 380 6.34 -21.54 -11.72
C ALA A 380 6.42 -20.41 -12.76
N VAL A 381 5.74 -20.54 -13.91
CA VAL A 381 5.73 -19.51 -14.96
C VAL A 381 5.04 -18.22 -14.48
N ALA A 382 3.95 -18.31 -13.73
CA ALA A 382 3.32 -17.14 -13.13
C ALA A 382 4.29 -16.40 -12.19
N ILE A 383 4.98 -17.11 -11.28
CA ILE A 383 5.94 -16.50 -10.37
C ILE A 383 7.14 -15.90 -11.14
N ILE A 384 7.69 -16.63 -12.11
CA ILE A 384 8.83 -16.18 -12.93
C ILE A 384 8.47 -14.90 -13.71
N THR A 385 7.30 -14.84 -14.34
CA THR A 385 6.88 -13.63 -15.08
C THR A 385 6.72 -12.40 -14.17
N ARG A 386 6.28 -12.59 -12.92
CA ARG A 386 6.26 -11.50 -11.91
C ARG A 386 7.67 -11.10 -11.48
N ALA A 387 8.58 -12.05 -11.30
CA ALA A 387 9.98 -11.76 -10.99
C ALA A 387 10.70 -11.03 -12.13
N VAL A 388 10.40 -11.40 -13.38
CA VAL A 388 10.89 -10.70 -14.58
C VAL A 388 10.34 -9.27 -14.62
N LEU A 389 9.02 -9.10 -14.44
CA LEU A 389 8.41 -7.77 -14.41
C LEU A 389 9.02 -6.89 -13.30
N TRP A 390 9.20 -7.45 -12.10
CA TRP A 390 9.91 -6.79 -11.00
C TRP A 390 11.33 -6.35 -11.41
N ALA A 391 12.12 -7.25 -11.99
CA ALA A 391 13.48 -6.95 -12.40
C ALA A 391 13.53 -5.82 -13.43
N PHE A 392 12.60 -5.80 -14.39
CA PHE A 392 12.50 -4.73 -15.38
C PHE A 392 12.00 -3.40 -14.80
N ILE A 393 11.08 -3.41 -13.82
CA ILE A 393 10.69 -2.20 -13.09
C ILE A 393 11.91 -1.61 -12.38
N VAL A 394 12.62 -2.41 -11.58
CA VAL A 394 13.79 -1.97 -10.82
C VAL A 394 14.91 -1.48 -11.75
N THR A 395 15.19 -2.24 -12.82
CA THR A 395 16.23 -1.88 -13.79
C THR A 395 15.86 -0.60 -14.56
N GLY A 396 14.61 -0.48 -15.01
CA GLY A 396 14.10 0.69 -15.72
C GLY A 396 14.22 1.95 -14.89
N VAL A 397 13.79 1.90 -13.62
CA VAL A 397 13.92 3.03 -12.69
C VAL A 397 15.39 3.37 -12.41
N LEU A 398 16.22 2.39 -12.07
CA LEU A 398 17.62 2.67 -11.67
C LEU A 398 18.50 3.16 -12.82
N LEU A 399 18.32 2.61 -14.02
CA LEU A 399 19.17 2.90 -15.17
C LEU A 399 18.62 4.01 -16.06
N LEU A 400 17.30 4.09 -16.23
CA LEU A 400 16.68 4.93 -17.26
C LEU A 400 15.87 6.09 -16.68
N ASN A 401 15.30 5.95 -15.48
CA ASN A 401 14.47 6.99 -14.88
C ASN A 401 14.75 7.22 -13.38
N ARG A 402 15.94 7.74 -13.06
CA ARG A 402 16.43 7.91 -11.67
C ARG A 402 15.54 8.79 -10.79
N ALA A 403 14.69 9.63 -11.38
CA ALA A 403 13.74 10.46 -10.66
C ALA A 403 12.68 9.62 -9.91
N ASP A 404 12.40 8.40 -10.37
CA ASP A 404 11.33 7.53 -9.87
C ASP A 404 11.81 6.52 -8.80
N ALA A 405 12.91 6.80 -8.11
CA ALA A 405 13.55 5.85 -7.19
C ALA A 405 12.62 5.36 -6.06
N SER A 406 11.58 6.12 -5.71
CA SER A 406 10.51 5.73 -4.78
C SER A 406 9.79 4.45 -5.20
N LEU A 407 9.60 4.24 -6.50
CA LEU A 407 8.90 3.07 -7.04
C LEU A 407 9.59 1.75 -6.64
N ILE A 408 10.90 1.75 -6.43
CA ILE A 408 11.68 0.58 -6.02
C ILE A 408 11.26 0.09 -4.63
N LEU A 409 10.90 1.02 -3.74
CA LEU A 409 10.51 0.71 -2.37
C LEU A 409 9.19 -0.07 -2.34
N ILE A 410 8.25 0.32 -3.21
CA ILE A 410 6.92 -0.29 -3.28
C ILE A 410 6.81 -1.43 -4.29
N ALA A 411 7.77 -1.59 -5.22
CA ALA A 411 7.72 -2.61 -6.28
C ALA A 411 7.52 -4.04 -5.76
N HIS A 412 8.13 -4.38 -4.62
CA HIS A 412 8.01 -5.70 -3.99
C HIS A 412 6.58 -5.96 -3.49
N PHE A 413 5.92 -4.95 -2.92
CA PHE A 413 4.53 -5.05 -2.48
C PHE A 413 3.58 -5.12 -3.67
N ILE A 414 3.85 -4.40 -4.75
CA ILE A 414 3.08 -4.48 -5.99
C ILE A 414 3.16 -5.89 -6.60
N VAL A 415 4.35 -6.49 -6.61
CA VAL A 415 4.54 -7.86 -7.10
C VAL A 415 3.82 -8.87 -6.24
N LEU A 416 3.89 -8.75 -4.91
CA LEU A 416 3.12 -9.58 -3.99
C LEU A 416 1.62 -9.42 -4.25
N PHE A 417 1.14 -8.19 -4.40
CA PHE A 417 -0.24 -7.89 -4.79
C PHE A 417 -0.62 -8.60 -6.09
N TRP A 418 0.21 -8.56 -7.14
CA TRP A 418 -0.07 -9.26 -8.40
C TRP A 418 -0.08 -10.78 -8.28
N ILE A 419 0.74 -11.36 -7.40
CA ILE A 419 0.71 -12.79 -7.12
C ILE A 419 -0.63 -13.16 -6.47
N LEU A 420 -1.06 -12.41 -5.44
CA LEU A 420 -2.34 -12.61 -4.78
C LEU A 420 -3.52 -12.40 -5.75
N LEU A 421 -3.46 -11.35 -6.57
CA LEU A 421 -4.45 -11.06 -7.60
C LEU A 421 -4.52 -12.18 -8.64
N TRP A 422 -3.38 -12.77 -9.01
CA TRP A 422 -3.36 -13.91 -9.93
C TRP A 422 -4.08 -15.13 -9.33
N PHE A 423 -3.97 -15.39 -8.03
CA PHE A 423 -4.73 -16.47 -7.38
C PHE A 423 -6.23 -16.16 -7.32
N ALA A 424 -6.61 -14.92 -6.99
CA ALA A 424 -8.01 -14.48 -7.00
C ALA A 424 -8.63 -14.58 -8.39
N ALA A 425 -7.91 -14.11 -9.42
CA ALA A 425 -8.28 -14.26 -10.82
C ALA A 425 -8.43 -15.74 -11.21
N GLY A 426 -7.62 -16.64 -10.65
CA GLY A 426 -7.78 -18.07 -10.84
C GLY A 426 -9.11 -18.65 -10.30
N ILE A 427 -9.69 -18.07 -9.26
CA ILE A 427 -11.03 -18.43 -8.77
C ILE A 427 -12.08 -18.00 -9.80
N VAL A 428 -12.00 -16.75 -10.25
CA VAL A 428 -12.90 -16.18 -11.28
C VAL A 428 -12.83 -17.00 -12.57
N TYR A 429 -11.62 -17.27 -13.07
CA TYR A 429 -11.41 -18.07 -14.28
C TYR A 429 -12.04 -19.45 -14.16
N ARG A 430 -11.81 -20.16 -13.05
CA ARG A 430 -12.40 -21.51 -12.88
C ARG A 430 -13.92 -21.46 -12.94
N HIS A 431 -14.53 -20.38 -12.47
CA HIS A 431 -15.98 -20.21 -12.49
C HIS A 431 -16.53 -19.79 -13.86
N THR A 432 -15.88 -18.84 -14.53
CA THR A 432 -16.33 -18.26 -15.81
C THR A 432 -15.85 -19.04 -17.03
N GLN A 433 -14.69 -19.68 -16.96
CA GLN A 433 -13.95 -20.29 -18.07
C GLN A 433 -13.59 -19.31 -19.20
N ASP A 434 -13.62 -18.00 -18.91
CA ASP A 434 -13.41 -16.92 -19.86
C ASP A 434 -12.16 -16.10 -19.48
N PRO A 435 -11.11 -16.07 -20.34
CA PRO A 435 -9.90 -15.30 -20.09
C PRO A 435 -10.13 -13.79 -20.05
N LEU A 436 -10.98 -13.25 -20.92
CA LEU A 436 -11.21 -11.82 -21.03
C LEU A 436 -11.98 -11.32 -19.79
N ALA A 437 -13.02 -12.03 -19.38
CA ALA A 437 -13.74 -11.73 -18.15
C ALA A 437 -12.80 -11.76 -16.94
N THR A 438 -11.92 -12.76 -16.87
CA THR A 438 -10.94 -12.85 -15.78
C THR A 438 -9.92 -11.71 -15.80
N ALA A 439 -9.45 -11.32 -16.99
CA ALA A 439 -8.55 -10.18 -17.16
C ALA A 439 -9.24 -8.87 -16.77
N ILE A 440 -10.52 -8.69 -17.11
CA ILE A 440 -11.35 -7.55 -16.68
C ILE A 440 -11.46 -7.51 -15.15
N PHE A 441 -11.73 -8.64 -14.49
CA PHE A 441 -11.71 -8.72 -13.03
C PHE A 441 -10.38 -8.22 -12.46
N ALA A 442 -9.26 -8.76 -12.95
CA ALA A 442 -7.94 -8.39 -12.46
C ALA A 442 -7.61 -6.92 -12.74
N ALA A 443 -8.00 -6.40 -13.92
CA ALA A 443 -7.77 -5.03 -14.32
C ALA A 443 -8.57 -4.04 -13.47
N ILE A 444 -9.83 -4.36 -13.14
CA ILE A 444 -10.68 -3.55 -12.25
C ILE A 444 -10.06 -3.49 -10.85
N VAL A 445 -9.71 -4.64 -10.26
CA VAL A 445 -9.14 -4.67 -8.89
C VAL A 445 -7.78 -3.96 -8.84
N GLN A 446 -6.90 -4.19 -9.81
CA GLN A 446 -5.63 -3.46 -9.91
C GLN A 446 -5.84 -1.96 -10.11
N GLY A 447 -6.70 -1.58 -11.06
CA GLY A 447 -6.96 -0.19 -11.37
C GLY A 447 -7.48 0.57 -10.18
N TRP A 448 -8.38 -0.04 -9.40
CA TRP A 448 -8.90 0.54 -8.16
C TRP A 448 -7.79 0.71 -7.12
N ALA A 449 -7.02 -0.36 -6.86
CA ALA A 449 -5.94 -0.34 -5.88
C ALA A 449 -4.90 0.75 -6.22
N PHE A 450 -4.45 0.81 -7.47
CA PHE A 450 -3.46 1.79 -7.92
C PHE A 450 -4.01 3.22 -7.89
N ALA A 451 -5.27 3.43 -8.29
CA ALA A 451 -5.90 4.74 -8.21
C ALA A 451 -6.07 5.22 -6.76
N ALA A 452 -6.34 4.31 -5.82
CA ALA A 452 -6.45 4.63 -4.40
C ALA A 452 -5.08 4.92 -3.75
N TRP A 453 -4.03 4.17 -4.12
CA TRP A 453 -2.75 4.21 -3.40
C TRP A 453 -1.73 5.22 -3.95
N PHE A 454 -1.67 5.41 -5.28
CA PHE A 454 -0.58 6.18 -5.89
C PHE A 454 -0.69 7.68 -5.62
N VAL A 455 0.42 8.32 -5.30
CA VAL A 455 0.45 9.76 -4.99
C VAL A 455 0.14 10.58 -6.24
N THR A 456 -0.59 11.68 -6.07
CA THR A 456 -0.95 12.59 -7.17
C THR A 456 -0.17 13.90 -7.09
N ILE A 457 0.22 14.46 -8.25
CA ILE A 457 0.93 15.74 -8.37
C ILE A 457 0.17 16.80 -9.16
#